data_AF-A0A9J6H0U8-F1
#
_entry.id   AF-A0A9J6H0U8-F1
#
_cell.length_a   1.000
_cell.length_b   1.000
_cell.length_c   1.000
_cell.angle_alpha   90.00
_cell.angle_beta   90.00
_cell.angle_gamma   90.00
#
_symmetry.space_group_name_H-M   'P 1'
#
loop_
_entity.id
_entity.type
_entity.pdbx_description
1 polymer ?
#
loop_
_entity_poly.entity_id
_entity_poly.type
_entity_poly.pdbx_seq_one_letter_code
_entity_poly.pdbx_strand_id
1 'polypeptide(L)'
;MTRPLAGRTGGCCRRFLHLREENARFALLAVVLLVYMIVGAVLFRALERPPELEARERYGRALHDFWLKYNGTVDPVDVHRLLEEHSNASARNMVPGKRPRWDFVGAFYFVGTVVSTIGESASA
;
A
#
# COMPACT_ATOMS: atom_id res chain seq x y z
N MET A 1 52.31 32.00 -42.42
CA MET A 1 51.73 30.74 -41.89
C MET A 1 52.04 30.66 -40.40
N THR A 2 51.02 30.69 -39.53
CA THR A 2 50.94 30.01 -38.22
C THR A 2 49.71 30.54 -37.48
N ARG A 3 48.69 29.70 -37.31
CA ARG A 3 47.58 29.91 -36.37
C ARG A 3 47.85 29.01 -35.16
N PRO A 4 47.83 29.51 -33.91
CA PRO A 4 48.01 28.65 -32.75
C PRO A 4 46.73 27.85 -32.46
N LEU A 5 46.92 26.59 -32.07
CA LEU A 5 45.88 25.64 -31.72
C LEU A 5 45.25 26.04 -30.38
N ALA A 6 43.96 26.39 -30.42
CA ALA A 6 43.16 26.56 -29.23
C ALA A 6 43.01 25.20 -28.51
N GLY A 7 43.62 25.10 -27.33
CA GLY A 7 43.60 23.91 -26.49
C GLY A 7 42.17 23.57 -26.03
N ARG A 8 41.71 22.37 -26.39
CA ARG A 8 40.56 21.70 -25.77
C ARG A 8 40.97 21.16 -24.40
N THR A 9 40.89 21.98 -23.36
CA THR A 9 41.04 21.56 -21.96
C THR A 9 39.74 21.83 -21.22
N GLY A 10 38.84 20.84 -21.17
CA GLY A 10 37.59 20.97 -20.40
C GLY A 10 36.66 19.76 -20.32
N GLY A 11 36.98 18.63 -20.96
CA GLY A 11 36.05 17.49 -21.06
C GLY A 11 35.96 16.58 -19.83
N CYS A 12 37.07 16.31 -19.13
CA CYS A 12 37.10 15.30 -18.07
C CYS A 12 36.60 15.83 -16.72
N CYS A 13 37.09 17.00 -16.29
CA CYS A 13 36.67 17.59 -15.01
C CYS A 13 35.19 17.99 -15.02
N ARG A 14 34.64 18.48 -16.15
CA ARG A 14 33.19 18.76 -16.26
C ARG A 14 32.36 17.48 -16.13
N ARG A 15 32.79 16.36 -16.71
CA ARG A 15 32.02 15.10 -16.64
C ARG A 15 32.03 14.51 -15.23
N PHE A 16 33.16 14.54 -14.54
CA PHE A 16 33.26 14.12 -13.15
C PHE A 16 32.55 15.06 -12.17
N LEU A 17 32.67 16.38 -12.35
CA LEU A 17 31.89 17.33 -11.54
C LEU A 17 30.39 17.15 -11.77
N HIS A 18 29.97 16.98 -13.02
CA HIS A 18 28.56 16.78 -13.37
C HIS A 18 28.03 15.47 -12.79
N LEU A 19 28.77 14.35 -12.84
CA LEU A 19 28.36 13.10 -12.17
C LEU A 19 28.28 13.26 -10.65
N ARG A 20 29.20 14.01 -10.02
CA ARG A 20 29.16 14.26 -8.57
C ARG A 20 28.00 15.18 -8.19
N GLU A 21 27.69 16.18 -9.00
CA GLU A 21 26.55 17.08 -8.82
C GLU A 21 25.23 16.35 -9.02
N GLU A 22 25.10 15.53 -10.06
CA GLU A 22 23.92 14.67 -10.27
C GLU A 22 23.76 13.68 -9.10
N ASN A 23 24.83 13.01 -8.65
CA ASN A 23 24.77 12.13 -7.48
C ASN A 23 24.37 12.88 -6.20
N ALA A 24 24.85 14.11 -6.02
CA ALA A 24 24.46 14.95 -4.89
C ALA A 24 22.99 15.37 -4.99
N ARG A 25 22.48 15.68 -6.20
CA ARG A 25 21.07 15.97 -6.46
C ARG A 25 20.19 14.77 -6.21
N PHE A 26 20.58 13.58 -6.67
CA PHE A 26 19.87 12.32 -6.38
C PHE A 26 19.84 12.02 -4.89
N ALA A 27 20.97 12.19 -4.18
CA ALA A 27 21.03 12.00 -2.74
C ALA A 27 20.13 13.01 -2.00
N LEU A 28 20.16 14.28 -2.39
CA LEU A 28 19.31 15.31 -1.82
C LEU A 28 17.83 14.99 -2.08
N LEU A 29 17.47 14.59 -3.30
CA LEU A 29 16.11 14.21 -3.66
C LEU A 29 15.64 12.98 -2.88
N ALA A 30 16.52 11.99 -2.67
CA ALA A 30 16.23 10.85 -1.83
C ALA A 30 15.98 11.26 -0.36
N VAL A 31 16.77 12.18 0.19
CA VAL A 31 16.56 12.71 1.54
C VAL A 31 15.23 13.46 1.65
N VAL A 32 14.91 14.33 0.68
CA VAL A 32 13.62 15.05 0.65
C VAL A 32 12.46 14.06 0.53
N LEU A 33 12.57 13.04 -0.32
CA LEU A 33 11.57 12.00 -0.45
C LEU A 33 11.39 11.20 0.85
N LEU A 34 12.48 10.85 1.53
CA LEU A 34 12.42 10.18 2.83
C LEU A 34 11.72 11.04 3.88
N VAL A 35 12.04 12.34 3.95
CA VAL A 35 11.36 13.27 4.85
C VAL A 35 9.86 13.34 4.51
N TYR A 36 9.52 13.44 3.23
CA TYR A 36 8.13 13.42 2.76
C TYR A 36 7.40 12.13 3.20
N MET A 37 8.03 10.97 3.04
CA MET A 37 7.47 9.68 3.46
C MET A 37 7.28 9.60 4.98
N ILE A 38 8.22 10.11 5.78
CA ILE A 38 8.12 10.13 7.25
C ILE A 38 6.97 11.05 7.68
N VAL A 39 6.88 12.25 7.11
CA VAL A 39 5.78 13.19 7.40
C VAL A 39 4.44 12.57 7.02
N GLY A 40 4.35 11.97 5.82
CA GLY A 40 3.16 11.24 5.39
C GLY A 40 2.78 10.12 6.36
N ALA A 41 3.75 9.29 6.79
CA ALA A 41 3.51 8.21 7.74
C ALA A 41 2.99 8.71 9.10
N VAL A 42 3.52 9.83 9.60
CA VAL A 42 3.06 10.45 10.85
C VAL A 42 1.64 10.98 10.69
N LEU A 43 1.34 11.67 9.58
CA LEU A 43 0.01 12.21 9.29
C LEU A 43 -1.02 11.09 9.15
N PHE A 44 -0.76 10.09 8.32
CA PHE A 44 -1.66 8.95 8.15
C PHE A 44 -1.85 8.20 9.46
N ARG A 45 -0.81 7.98 10.26
CA ARG A 45 -0.96 7.38 11.59
C ARG A 45 -1.86 8.22 12.49
N ALA A 46 -1.70 9.55 12.50
CA ALA A 46 -2.51 10.41 13.34
C ALA A 46 -3.99 10.40 12.93
N LEU A 47 -4.26 10.31 11.63
CA LEU A 47 -5.62 10.34 11.07
C LEU A 47 -6.31 8.96 11.13
N GLU A 48 -5.60 7.89 10.77
CA GLU A 48 -6.18 6.56 10.61
C GLU A 48 -6.18 5.73 11.90
N ARG A 49 -5.28 6.03 12.86
CA ARG A 49 -5.20 5.23 14.09
C ARG A 49 -6.43 5.33 14.99
N PRO A 50 -7.05 6.52 15.22
CA PRO A 50 -8.26 6.61 16.02
C PRO A 50 -9.44 5.76 15.49
N PRO A 51 -9.85 5.87 14.20
CA PRO A 51 -10.94 5.04 13.69
C PRO A 51 -10.59 3.55 13.66
N GLU A 52 -9.32 3.18 13.44
CA GLU A 52 -8.86 1.79 13.54
C GLU A 52 -9.11 1.22 14.95
N LEU A 53 -8.78 1.98 15.99
CA LEU A 53 -9.01 1.57 17.38
C LEU A 53 -10.50 1.43 17.69
N GLU A 54 -11.32 2.39 17.24
CA GLU A 54 -12.77 2.30 17.42
C GLU A 54 -13.37 1.08 16.72
N ALA A 55 -12.94 0.78 15.49
CA ALA A 55 -13.39 -0.39 14.75
C ALA A 55 -13.01 -1.69 15.49
N ARG A 56 -11.78 -1.74 16.02
CA ARG A 56 -11.29 -2.88 16.81
C ARG A 56 -12.09 -3.07 18.10
N GLU A 57 -12.40 -1.98 18.81
CA GLU A 57 -13.23 -2.03 20.00
C GLU A 57 -14.67 -2.47 19.69
N ARG A 58 -15.27 -1.93 18.62
CA ARG A 58 -16.61 -2.33 18.17
C ARG A 58 -16.68 -3.83 17.87
N TYR A 59 -15.68 -4.36 17.16
CA TYR A 59 -15.56 -5.79 16.90
C TYR A 59 -15.42 -6.61 18.19
N GLY A 60 -14.55 -6.18 19.11
CA GLY A 60 -14.37 -6.84 20.40
C GLY A 60 -15.64 -6.85 21.26
N ARG A 61 -16.38 -5.73 21.29
CA ARG A 61 -17.68 -5.63 21.97
C ARG A 61 -18.71 -6.58 21.35
N ALA A 62 -18.82 -6.61 20.03
CA ALA A 62 -19.75 -7.50 19.35
C ALA A 62 -19.48 -8.99 19.65
N LEU A 63 -18.20 -9.39 19.68
CA LEU A 63 -17.81 -10.74 20.09
C LEU A 63 -18.14 -11.02 21.56
N HIS A 64 -17.82 -10.09 22.46
CA HIS A 64 -18.10 -10.26 23.88
C HIS A 64 -19.60 -10.39 24.16
N ASP A 65 -20.42 -9.52 23.56
CA ASP A 65 -21.88 -9.55 23.71
C ASP A 65 -22.47 -10.87 23.18
N PHE A 66 -21.92 -11.40 22.08
CA PHE A 66 -22.29 -12.72 21.57
C PHE A 66 -21.97 -13.83 22.57
N TRP A 67 -20.76 -13.86 23.12
CA TRP A 67 -20.36 -14.87 24.11
C TRP A 67 -21.17 -14.81 25.39
N LEU A 68 -21.49 -13.61 25.89
CA LEU A 68 -22.37 -13.44 27.05
C LEU A 68 -23.77 -13.98 26.79
N LYS A 69 -24.31 -13.75 25.58
CA LYS A 69 -25.66 -14.18 25.21
C LYS A 69 -25.78 -15.69 25.00
N TYR A 70 -24.75 -16.33 24.45
CA TYR A 70 -24.78 -17.75 24.04
C TYR A 70 -23.86 -18.65 24.87
N ASN A 71 -23.44 -18.19 26.05
CA ASN A 71 -22.55 -18.94 26.92
C ASN A 71 -23.08 -20.35 27.21
N GLY A 72 -22.26 -21.38 26.96
CA GLY A 72 -22.61 -22.79 27.18
C GLY A 72 -23.54 -23.42 26.13
N THR A 73 -24.00 -22.68 25.13
CA THR A 73 -24.84 -23.23 24.02
C THR A 73 -24.06 -23.51 22.74
N VAL A 74 -22.90 -22.87 22.58
CA VAL A 74 -22.06 -22.98 21.38
C VAL A 74 -20.62 -23.23 21.80
N ASP A 75 -19.92 -24.11 21.11
CA ASP A 75 -18.50 -24.35 21.32
C ASP A 75 -17.65 -23.16 20.81
N PRO A 76 -16.78 -22.57 21.65
CA PRO A 76 -15.81 -21.56 21.25
C PRO A 76 -14.98 -21.90 20.01
N VAL A 77 -14.58 -23.17 19.87
CA VAL A 77 -13.75 -23.65 18.77
C VAL A 77 -14.51 -23.61 17.45
N ASP A 78 -15.77 -24.04 17.45
CA ASP A 78 -16.60 -24.06 16.24
C ASP A 78 -16.91 -22.65 15.73
N VAL A 79 -17.18 -21.71 16.63
CA VAL A 79 -17.40 -20.30 16.24
C VAL A 79 -16.12 -19.69 15.70
N HIS A 80 -14.97 -19.95 16.32
CA HIS A 80 -13.69 -19.44 15.82
C HIS A 80 -13.39 -19.98 14.42
N ARG A 81 -13.59 -21.28 14.21
CA ARG A 81 -13.45 -21.92 12.91
C ARG A 81 -14.39 -21.31 11.88
N LEU A 82 -15.66 -21.07 12.22
CA LEU A 82 -16.61 -20.44 11.31
C LEU A 82 -16.18 -19.01 10.94
N LEU A 83 -15.68 -18.23 11.91
CA LEU A 83 -15.15 -16.89 11.66
C LEU A 83 -13.91 -16.92 10.76
N GLU A 84 -13.03 -17.91 10.96
CA GLU A 84 -11.86 -18.12 10.11
C GLU A 84 -12.28 -18.45 8.67
N GLU A 85 -13.16 -19.45 8.49
CA GLU A 85 -13.71 -19.82 7.18
C GLU A 85 -14.41 -18.64 6.50
N HIS A 86 -15.19 -17.85 7.25
CA HIS A 86 -15.83 -16.63 6.74
C HIS A 86 -14.82 -15.55 6.36
N SER A 87 -13.80 -15.30 7.17
CA SER A 87 -12.74 -14.31 6.90
C SER A 87 -11.98 -14.67 5.62
N ASN A 88 -11.67 -15.95 5.41
CA ASN A 88 -11.03 -16.47 4.22
C ASN A 88 -11.95 -16.33 2.99
N ALA A 89 -13.22 -16.69 3.12
CA ALA A 89 -14.20 -16.50 2.07
C ALA A 89 -14.37 -15.01 1.70
N SER A 90 -14.40 -14.11 2.69
CA SER A 90 -14.49 -12.66 2.48
C SER A 90 -13.27 -12.11 1.75
N ALA A 91 -12.06 -12.48 2.16
CA ALA A 91 -10.81 -12.10 1.48
C ALA A 91 -10.79 -12.55 0.01
N ARG A 92 -11.44 -13.69 -0.30
CA ARG A 92 -11.57 -14.21 -1.67
C ARG A 92 -12.79 -13.66 -2.42
N ASN A 93 -13.60 -12.83 -1.78
CA ASN A 93 -14.87 -12.30 -2.28
C ASN A 93 -15.86 -13.41 -2.69
N MET A 94 -15.89 -14.49 -1.90
CA MET A 94 -16.72 -15.69 -2.09
C MET A 94 -17.95 -15.71 -1.19
N VAL A 95 -18.23 -14.60 -0.49
CA VAL A 95 -19.41 -14.48 0.38
C VAL A 95 -20.67 -14.41 -0.50
N PRO A 96 -21.69 -15.24 -0.23
CA PRO A 96 -22.95 -15.24 -0.97
C PRO A 96 -23.61 -13.85 -0.99
N GLY A 97 -24.19 -13.46 -2.13
CA GLY A 97 -24.88 -12.17 -2.29
C GLY A 97 -24.01 -11.05 -2.90
N LYS A 98 -22.71 -11.27 -3.12
CA LYS A 98 -21.86 -10.37 -3.90
C LYS A 98 -21.74 -10.85 -5.36
N ARG A 99 -21.61 -9.92 -6.30
CA ARG A 99 -21.32 -10.22 -7.72
C ARG A 99 -19.96 -10.93 -7.84
N PRO A 100 -19.82 -11.98 -8.67
CA PRO A 100 -18.53 -12.64 -8.88
C PRO A 100 -17.47 -11.65 -9.36
N ARG A 101 -16.32 -11.62 -8.69
CA ARG A 101 -15.23 -10.67 -9.03
C ARG A 101 -14.65 -10.85 -10.43
N TRP A 102 -14.59 -12.09 -10.90
CA TRP A 102 -13.96 -12.47 -12.16
C TRP A 102 -14.98 -12.75 -13.27
N ASP A 103 -16.11 -12.05 -13.26
CA ASP A 103 -16.96 -12.02 -14.43
C ASP A 103 -16.37 -11.12 -15.53
N PHE A 104 -16.97 -11.12 -16.73
CA PHE A 104 -16.39 -10.42 -17.88
C PHE A 104 -16.12 -8.93 -17.61
N VAL A 105 -17.05 -8.22 -16.97
CA VAL A 105 -16.91 -6.79 -16.68
C VAL A 105 -15.84 -6.54 -15.62
N GLY A 106 -15.81 -7.35 -14.55
CA GLY A 106 -14.78 -7.27 -13.52
C GLY A 106 -13.38 -7.56 -14.07
N ALA A 107 -13.25 -8.59 -14.91
CA ALA A 107 -12.00 -8.93 -15.57
C ALA A 107 -11.54 -7.84 -16.56
N PHE A 108 -12.45 -7.26 -17.34
CA PHE A 108 -12.15 -6.16 -18.25
C PHE A 108 -11.67 -4.91 -17.50
N TYR A 109 -12.35 -4.53 -16.41
CA TYR A 109 -11.93 -3.45 -15.54
C TYR A 109 -10.54 -3.70 -14.94
N PHE A 110 -10.29 -4.92 -14.45
CA PHE A 110 -8.99 -5.31 -13.92
C PHE A 110 -7.86 -5.14 -14.95
N VAL A 111 -8.04 -5.63 -16.18
CA VAL A 111 -7.07 -5.40 -17.26
C VAL A 111 -6.85 -3.89 -17.48
N GLY A 112 -7.91 -3.09 -17.44
CA GLY A 112 -7.83 -1.63 -17.47
C GLY A 112 -6.92 -1.05 -16.39
N THR A 113 -7.05 -1.51 -15.14
CA THR A 113 -6.20 -1.05 -14.01
C THR A 113 -4.74 -1.46 -14.14
N VAL A 114 -4.45 -2.61 -14.78
CA VAL A 114 -3.08 -3.06 -15.05
C VAL A 114 -2.44 -2.21 -16.14
N VAL A 115 -3.13 -2.02 -17.26
CA VAL A 115 -2.62 -1.24 -18.40
C VAL A 115 -2.43 0.24 -18.05
N SER A 116 -3.33 0.80 -17.23
CA SER A 116 -3.24 2.19 -16.76
C SER A 116 -2.27 2.41 -15.61
N THR A 117 -1.60 1.36 -15.14
CA THR A 117 -0.67 1.36 -13.99
C THR A 117 -1.29 1.87 -12.67
N ILE A 118 -2.62 1.89 -12.56
CA ILE A 118 -3.34 2.19 -11.31
C ILE A 118 -3.09 1.05 -10.31
N GLY A 119 -3.26 -0.20 -10.74
CA GLY A 119 -2.94 -1.37 -9.92
C GLY A 119 -3.83 -1.58 -8.69
N GLU A 120 -5.13 -1.27 -8.76
CA GLU A 120 -6.09 -1.63 -7.71
C GLU A 120 -6.20 -3.16 -7.58
N SER A 121 -5.42 -3.75 -6.68
CA SER A 121 -5.73 -5.07 -6.14
C SER A 121 -6.85 -4.88 -5.14
N ALA A 122 -8.09 -5.14 -5.57
CA ALA A 122 -9.27 -5.06 -4.72
C ALA A 122 -9.02 -5.82 -3.40
N SER A 123 -8.68 -5.05 -2.37
CA SER A 123 -8.45 -5.49 -1.00
C SER A 123 -9.82 -5.41 -0.35
N ALA A 124 -10.38 -6.59 -0.12
CA ALA A 124 -11.70 -6.76 0.49
C ALA A 124 -11.72 -6.32 1.94
#